data_AF-A0A938WHT6-F1
#
_entry.id   AF-A0A938WHT6-F1
#
_cell.length_a   1.000
_cell.length_b   1.000
_cell.length_c   1.000
_cell.angle_alpha   90.00
_cell.angle_beta   90.00
_cell.angle_gamma   90.00
#
_symmetry.space_group_name_H-M   'P 1'
#
loop_
_entity.id
_entity.type
_entity.pdbx_description
1 polymer ?
#
loop_
_entity_poly.entity_id
_entity_poly.type
_entity_poly.pdbx_seq_one_letter_code
_entity_poly.pdbx_strand_id
1 'polypeptide(L)'
;MAQPARPAARRGTSRAGQVRMSLIDRIRAPFGPAAGGPAAALIRTGPLAAAAVAILVLAGQLASLAWRLFADDESAPAAPPAITGPAAPAFDVASIVNAHLFGVTAADPNAAPEAAAGNFVLAGTLAGRDPEQGWAILGPNQQAARLYATGATLPGGARLIAVYADRVILERGGRRESLLLPRLSGGARPLPVARAAPAAAPVPPLDNVRELLARNPGAGTEILRPQPVFTGGQLRGYRLYPGRNRQQFTSLGLQPGDLVTAINGAPLDDPNRGLEALQGLAIGGAATLTIDRNGQVQQVSVDASAVAPQTAPADNPVQMPSLDVAE
;
A
#
# COMPACT_ATOMS: atom_id res chain seq x y z
N MET A 1 -18.56 -37.36 89.60
CA MET A 1 -19.03 -37.18 91.00
C MET A 1 -18.22 -36.06 91.62
N ALA A 2 -18.93 -35.09 92.19
CA ALA A 2 -18.39 -33.86 92.72
C ALA A 2 -17.90 -34.02 94.17
N GLN A 3 -17.14 -32.99 94.59
CA GLN A 3 -17.04 -32.43 95.96
C GLN A 3 -16.07 -33.11 96.94
N PRO A 4 -15.69 -32.48 98.08
CA PRO A 4 -15.58 -31.05 98.47
C PRO A 4 -14.21 -30.71 99.13
N ALA A 5 -13.92 -29.43 99.44
CA ALA A 5 -13.51 -28.97 100.79
C ALA A 5 -13.10 -27.47 100.85
N ARG A 6 -13.69 -26.74 101.81
CA ARG A 6 -13.27 -25.42 102.37
C ARG A 6 -12.00 -25.62 103.27
N PRO A 7 -11.40 -24.64 104.04
CA PRO A 7 -11.78 -23.25 104.37
C PRO A 7 -10.62 -22.22 104.59
N ALA A 8 -11.00 -20.98 104.96
CA ALA A 8 -10.40 -20.05 105.95
C ALA A 8 -8.94 -19.55 105.85
N ALA A 9 -8.75 -18.22 105.92
CA ALA A 9 -8.06 -17.58 107.07
C ALA A 9 -8.13 -16.04 107.02
N ARG A 10 -8.66 -15.46 108.11
CA ARG A 10 -8.52 -14.06 108.53
C ARG A 10 -7.06 -13.71 108.81
N ARG A 11 -6.71 -12.43 108.67
CA ARG A 11 -6.07 -11.62 109.73
C ARG A 11 -6.10 -10.14 109.35
N GLY A 12 -6.83 -9.37 110.15
CA GLY A 12 -6.68 -7.93 110.21
C GLY A 12 -5.63 -7.53 111.25
N THR A 13 -5.16 -6.29 111.14
CA THR A 13 -4.56 -5.38 112.14
C THR A 13 -4.42 -4.06 111.34
N SER A 14 -5.20 -3.00 111.52
CA SER A 14 -5.61 -2.18 112.67
C SER A 14 -4.48 -1.36 113.30
N ARG A 15 -4.77 -0.06 113.46
CA ARG A 15 -4.09 1.03 114.20
C ARG A 15 -2.88 1.66 113.50
N ALA A 16 -2.64 2.97 113.54
CA ALA A 16 -3.21 4.17 114.19
C ALA A 16 -2.54 5.38 113.48
N GLY A 17 -2.89 6.66 113.61
CA GLY A 17 -3.86 7.44 114.37
C GLY A 17 -4.05 8.77 113.61
N GLN A 18 -5.22 9.41 113.73
CA GLN A 18 -5.42 10.70 114.42
C GLN A 18 -4.44 11.81 113.99
N VAL A 19 -4.86 13.02 113.61
CA VAL A 19 -5.63 13.96 114.46
C VAL A 19 -6.37 14.99 113.59
N ARG A 20 -7.50 15.47 114.13
CA ARG A 20 -8.47 16.45 113.60
C ARG A 20 -8.05 17.92 113.79
N MET A 21 -8.82 18.81 113.14
CA MET A 21 -9.06 20.27 113.33
C MET A 21 -8.40 21.16 112.27
N SER A 22 -9.04 22.20 111.73
CA SER A 22 -10.25 22.98 112.07
C SER A 22 -10.86 23.50 110.75
N LEU A 23 -12.15 23.33 110.45
CA LEU A 23 -13.27 24.22 110.80
C LEU A 23 -12.88 25.71 110.90
N ILE A 24 -12.70 26.37 109.76
CA ILE A 24 -12.95 27.80 109.42
C ILE A 24 -12.15 28.02 108.12
N ASP A 25 -12.80 27.85 106.96
CA ASP A 25 -13.02 29.02 106.12
C ASP A 25 -14.10 28.72 105.08
N ARG A 26 -15.19 29.45 105.22
CA ARG A 26 -16.41 29.35 104.44
C ARG A 26 -16.40 30.58 103.53
N ILE A 27 -15.94 30.45 102.30
CA ILE A 27 -16.12 31.50 101.29
C ILE A 27 -16.64 30.88 99.99
N ARG A 28 -17.92 31.18 99.71
CA ARG A 28 -18.74 30.94 98.51
C ARG A 28 -19.24 29.51 98.20
N ALA A 29 -20.52 29.29 98.47
CA ALA A 29 -21.44 28.67 97.51
C ALA A 29 -21.85 29.73 96.45
N PRO A 30 -22.60 29.44 95.36
CA PRO A 30 -23.22 28.17 94.92
C PRO A 30 -22.95 27.86 93.42
N PHE A 31 -23.32 26.68 92.93
CA PHE A 31 -23.91 26.36 91.60
C PHE A 31 -23.71 24.88 91.29
N GLY A 32 -24.82 24.24 90.92
CA GLY A 32 -24.94 22.80 90.70
C GLY A 32 -24.30 22.29 89.39
N PRO A 33 -24.76 21.12 88.92
CA PRO A 33 -24.01 20.23 88.05
C PRO A 33 -23.92 20.79 86.63
N ALA A 34 -22.72 20.83 86.05
CA ALA A 34 -22.57 21.18 84.65
C ALA A 34 -21.60 20.23 83.96
N ALA A 35 -22.20 19.47 83.04
CA ALA A 35 -21.64 18.95 81.80
C ALA A 35 -20.55 17.87 81.92
N GLY A 36 -20.94 16.64 81.56
CA GLY A 36 -20.04 15.75 80.86
C GLY A 36 -19.40 16.51 79.70
N GLY A 37 -18.13 16.83 79.85
CA GLY A 37 -17.43 17.70 78.92
C GLY A 37 -17.38 17.10 77.51
N PRO A 38 -17.29 17.95 76.48
CA PRO A 38 -17.16 17.52 75.08
C PRO A 38 -15.96 16.57 74.85
N ALA A 39 -15.02 16.54 75.79
CA ALA A 39 -13.90 15.60 75.83
C ALA A 39 -14.33 14.12 75.85
N ALA A 40 -15.44 13.78 76.53
CA ALA A 40 -15.92 12.39 76.58
C ALA A 40 -16.63 11.95 75.28
N ALA A 41 -17.22 12.91 74.56
CA ALA A 41 -17.77 12.67 73.22
C ALA A 41 -16.63 12.55 72.19
N LEU A 42 -15.57 13.34 72.31
CA LEU A 42 -14.40 13.34 71.41
C LEU A 42 -13.64 12.01 71.41
N ILE A 43 -13.53 11.32 72.54
CA ILE A 43 -12.80 10.04 72.62
C ILE A 43 -13.63 8.90 71.99
N ARG A 44 -14.97 9.01 72.01
CA ARG A 44 -15.87 8.01 71.41
C ARG A 44 -16.08 8.23 69.92
N THR A 45 -16.06 9.48 69.45
CA THR A 45 -16.16 9.82 68.02
C THR A 45 -14.80 9.92 67.34
N GLY A 46 -13.70 10.01 68.08
CA GLY A 46 -12.33 10.02 67.57
C GLY A 46 -12.02 8.91 66.55
N PRO A 47 -12.31 7.62 66.84
CA PRO A 47 -12.08 6.56 65.86
C PRO A 47 -13.02 6.65 64.63
N LEU A 48 -14.24 7.17 64.79
CA LEU A 48 -15.17 7.37 63.68
C LEU A 48 -14.77 8.56 62.80
N ALA A 49 -14.28 9.65 63.40
CA ALA A 49 -13.74 10.79 62.69
C ALA A 49 -12.45 10.42 61.96
N ALA A 50 -11.56 9.65 62.60
CA ALA A 50 -10.35 9.11 61.97
C ALA A 50 -10.69 8.16 60.82
N ALA A 51 -11.70 7.30 60.97
CA ALA A 51 -12.18 6.43 59.90
C ALA A 51 -12.81 7.22 58.75
N ALA A 52 -13.60 8.26 59.02
CA ALA A 52 -14.18 9.11 58.00
C ALA A 52 -13.11 9.87 57.21
N VAL A 53 -12.09 10.39 57.90
CA VAL A 53 -10.92 11.02 57.25
C VAL A 53 -10.14 10.01 56.42
N ALA A 54 -9.91 8.80 56.94
CA ALA A 54 -9.21 7.75 56.19
C ALA A 54 -9.98 7.34 54.93
N ILE A 55 -11.32 7.23 54.99
CA ILE A 55 -12.16 6.92 53.83
C ILE A 55 -12.10 8.05 52.79
N LEU A 56 -12.15 9.31 53.22
CA LEU A 56 -12.02 10.47 52.32
C LEU A 56 -10.66 10.49 51.61
N VAL A 57 -9.57 10.21 52.33
CA VAL A 57 -8.23 10.10 51.75
C VAL A 57 -8.16 8.93 50.77
N LEU A 58 -8.73 7.78 51.12
CA LEU A 58 -8.76 6.60 50.24
C LEU A 58 -9.55 6.86 48.96
N ALA A 59 -10.70 7.53 49.06
CA ALA A 59 -11.51 7.92 47.92
C ALA A 59 -10.77 8.90 46.99
N GLY A 60 -10.06 9.89 47.56
CA GLY A 60 -9.22 10.80 46.79
C GLY A 60 -8.08 10.08 46.06
N GLN A 61 -7.43 9.12 46.73
CA GLN A 61 -6.36 8.32 46.13
C GLN A 61 -6.89 7.44 44.98
N LEU A 62 -8.03 6.77 45.17
CA LEU A 62 -8.67 5.96 44.12
C LEU A 62 -9.13 6.81 42.94
N ALA A 63 -9.66 8.00 43.17
CA ALA A 63 -10.02 8.94 42.11
C ALA A 63 -8.79 9.39 41.30
N SER A 64 -7.68 9.68 41.98
CA SER A 64 -6.43 10.05 41.31
C SER A 64 -5.82 8.90 40.50
N LEU A 65 -5.96 7.66 40.98
CA LEU A 65 -5.51 6.46 40.27
C LEU A 65 -6.40 6.18 39.05
N ALA A 66 -7.70 6.34 39.20
CA ALA A 66 -8.65 6.23 38.09
C ALA A 66 -8.35 7.28 37.02
N TRP A 67 -8.06 8.53 37.40
CA TRP A 67 -7.65 9.55 36.43
C TRP A 67 -6.34 9.20 35.73
N ARG A 68 -5.37 8.60 36.42
CA ARG A 68 -4.11 8.18 35.78
C ARG A 68 -4.27 6.97 34.85
N LEU A 69 -5.17 6.05 35.17
CA LEU A 69 -5.42 4.85 34.36
C LEU A 69 -6.29 5.13 33.14
N PHE A 70 -7.18 6.13 33.21
CA PHE A 70 -8.15 6.44 32.15
C PHE A 70 -7.84 7.73 31.39
N ALA A 71 -6.96 8.61 31.88
CA ALA A 71 -6.53 9.81 31.14
C ALA A 71 -5.32 9.58 30.22
N ASP A 72 -4.86 8.32 30.07
CA ASP A 72 -3.78 7.94 29.17
C ASP A 72 -4.25 7.52 27.76
N ASP A 73 -5.49 7.83 27.38
CA ASP A 73 -5.99 7.64 26.01
C ASP A 73 -6.60 8.94 25.46
N GLU A 74 -5.74 9.79 24.90
CA GLU A 74 -5.86 10.34 23.53
C GLU A 74 -4.65 11.25 23.25
N SER A 75 -3.44 10.71 23.38
CA SER A 75 -2.37 11.22 22.52
C SER A 75 -2.60 10.58 21.16
N ALA A 76 -3.42 11.22 20.32
CA ALA A 76 -3.35 10.98 18.88
C ALA A 76 -1.87 10.91 18.51
N PRO A 77 -1.39 9.88 17.78
CA PRO A 77 0.01 9.76 17.48
C PRO A 77 0.46 11.09 16.92
N ALA A 78 1.32 11.79 17.67
CA ALA A 78 1.89 13.03 17.21
C ALA A 78 2.45 12.71 15.85
N ALA A 79 1.93 13.40 14.82
CA ALA A 79 2.57 13.37 13.52
C ALA A 79 4.07 13.56 13.80
N PRO A 80 4.94 12.66 13.32
CA PRO A 80 6.38 12.79 13.57
C PRO A 80 6.74 14.24 13.26
N PRO A 81 7.57 14.90 14.09
CA PRO A 81 7.88 16.31 13.90
C PRO A 81 8.19 16.45 12.42
N ALA A 82 7.37 17.25 11.72
CA ALA A 82 7.65 17.56 10.34
C ALA A 82 9.04 18.14 10.40
N ILE A 83 10.02 17.34 9.96
CA ILE A 83 11.38 17.80 9.85
C ILE A 83 11.22 18.90 8.82
N THR A 84 11.14 20.13 9.30
CA THR A 84 11.31 21.31 8.47
C THR A 84 12.81 21.34 8.25
N GLY A 85 13.29 20.32 7.52
CA GLY A 85 14.55 20.43 6.84
C GLY A 85 14.44 21.66 5.95
N PRO A 86 15.57 22.34 5.69
CA PRO A 86 15.56 23.38 4.67
C PRO A 86 14.82 22.82 3.47
N ALA A 87 13.79 23.56 3.01
CA ALA A 87 12.99 23.17 1.85
C ALA A 87 13.95 22.57 0.84
N ALA A 88 13.78 21.27 0.53
CA ALA A 88 14.66 20.59 -0.40
C ALA A 88 14.80 21.54 -1.59
N PRO A 89 16.03 21.92 -2.00
CA PRO A 89 16.21 22.90 -3.05
C PRO A 89 15.33 22.43 -4.20
N ALA A 90 14.41 23.29 -4.65
CA ALA A 90 13.57 22.97 -5.77
C ALA A 90 14.54 22.61 -6.90
N PHE A 91 14.63 21.31 -7.21
CA PHE A 91 15.56 20.83 -8.20
C PHE A 91 15.03 21.36 -9.51
N ASP A 92 15.69 22.40 -10.01
CA ASP A 92 15.37 22.97 -11.29
C ASP A 92 15.80 21.97 -12.35
N VAL A 93 14.85 21.11 -12.72
CA VAL A 93 15.01 20.11 -13.78
C VAL A 93 15.45 20.81 -15.07
N ALA A 94 15.01 22.05 -15.31
CA ALA A 94 15.46 22.81 -16.47
C ALA A 94 16.97 23.11 -16.40
N SER A 95 17.51 23.48 -15.24
CA SER A 95 18.96 23.69 -15.08
C SER A 95 19.80 22.42 -15.29
N ILE A 96 19.31 21.25 -14.86
CA ILE A 96 20.00 19.96 -15.01
C ILE A 96 19.94 19.48 -16.47
N VAL A 97 18.80 19.72 -17.14
CA VAL A 97 18.62 19.40 -18.57
C VAL A 97 19.45 20.33 -19.45
N ASN A 98 19.49 21.63 -19.14
CA ASN A 98 20.35 22.62 -19.85
C ASN A 98 21.84 22.45 -19.55
N ALA A 99 22.19 21.82 -18.43
CA ALA A 99 23.57 21.49 -18.15
C ALA A 99 24.11 20.39 -19.08
N HIS A 100 23.25 19.77 -19.92
CA HIS A 100 23.64 18.81 -20.95
C HIS A 100 24.60 17.72 -20.45
N LEU A 101 24.40 17.27 -19.21
CA LEU A 101 25.32 16.42 -18.45
C LEU A 101 25.51 15.02 -19.05
N PHE A 102 24.63 14.64 -19.97
CA PHE A 102 24.65 13.37 -20.69
C PHE A 102 24.92 13.55 -22.19
N GLY A 103 25.34 14.76 -22.58
CA GLY A 103 25.52 15.18 -23.96
C GLY A 103 24.21 15.65 -24.58
N VAL A 104 24.24 16.83 -25.19
CA VAL A 104 23.34 17.11 -26.32
C VAL A 104 23.90 16.33 -27.49
N THR A 105 23.13 15.38 -28.02
CA THR A 105 23.25 15.06 -29.44
C THR A 105 22.86 16.34 -30.16
N ALA A 106 23.85 17.19 -30.44
CA ALA A 106 23.71 18.19 -31.48
C ALA A 106 23.08 17.45 -32.65
N ALA A 107 21.89 17.89 -33.08
CA ALA A 107 21.25 17.32 -34.25
C ALA A 107 22.31 17.31 -35.35
N ASP A 108 22.75 16.11 -35.70
CA ASP A 108 23.81 15.94 -36.67
C ASP A 108 23.31 16.65 -37.93
N PRO A 109 24.03 17.63 -38.51
CA PRO A 109 23.58 18.28 -39.74
C PRO A 109 23.44 17.28 -40.91
N ASN A 110 23.88 16.03 -40.72
CA ASN A 110 23.66 14.89 -41.59
C ASN A 110 22.47 13.98 -41.23
N ALA A 111 21.70 14.28 -40.18
CA ALA A 111 20.52 13.51 -39.80
C ALA A 111 19.44 13.66 -40.87
N ALA A 112 19.40 12.70 -41.78
CA ALA A 112 18.28 12.53 -42.70
C ALA A 112 16.99 12.36 -41.87
N PRO A 113 15.88 13.03 -42.23
CA PRO A 113 14.60 12.79 -41.57
C PRO A 113 14.29 11.30 -41.63
N GLU A 114 13.72 10.77 -40.56
CA GLU A 114 13.32 9.37 -40.37
C GLU A 114 12.16 9.05 -41.34
N ALA A 115 12.48 9.05 -42.62
CA ALA A 115 11.56 8.92 -43.72
C ALA A 115 11.52 7.45 -44.11
N ALA A 116 10.31 6.91 -44.01
CA ALA A 116 9.90 5.55 -44.30
C ALA A 116 10.79 4.85 -45.33
N ALA A 117 11.47 3.81 -44.83
CA ALA A 117 11.94 2.63 -45.53
C ALA A 117 11.25 2.42 -46.88
N GLY A 118 11.82 2.98 -47.95
CA GLY A 118 11.31 2.76 -49.30
C GLY A 118 11.59 1.31 -49.70
N ASN A 119 10.63 0.41 -49.46
CA ASN A 119 10.57 -0.99 -49.88
C ASN A 119 11.79 -1.88 -49.54
N PHE A 120 12.72 -1.41 -48.71
CA PHE A 120 13.89 -2.18 -48.27
C PHE A 120 13.76 -2.53 -46.80
N VAL A 121 14.08 -3.79 -46.50
CA VAL A 121 14.25 -4.28 -45.14
C VAL A 121 15.74 -4.45 -44.88
N LEU A 122 16.20 -3.91 -43.76
CA LEU A 122 17.56 -4.12 -43.26
C LEU A 122 17.57 -5.40 -42.44
N ALA A 123 18.27 -6.42 -42.93
CA ALA A 123 18.41 -7.71 -42.27
C ALA A 123 19.59 -7.75 -41.29
N GLY A 124 20.63 -6.97 -41.56
CA GLY A 124 21.83 -6.90 -40.72
C GLY A 124 22.83 -5.84 -41.19
N THR A 125 23.71 -5.42 -40.30
CA THR A 125 24.80 -4.49 -40.57
C THR A 125 26.11 -5.02 -40.00
N LEU A 126 27.20 -4.72 -40.71
CA LEU A 126 28.58 -4.92 -40.29
C LEU A 126 29.25 -3.55 -40.42
N ALA A 127 29.11 -2.73 -39.38
CA ALA A 127 29.70 -1.40 -39.36
C ALA A 127 31.23 -1.50 -39.22
N GLY A 128 31.97 -0.81 -40.10
CA GLY A 128 33.41 -0.60 -39.97
C GLY A 128 33.73 0.44 -38.90
N ARG A 129 35.03 0.69 -38.66
CA ARG A 129 35.47 1.81 -37.81
C ARG A 129 35.02 3.16 -38.35
N ASP A 130 35.01 3.26 -39.68
CA ASP A 130 34.40 4.36 -40.41
C ASP A 130 33.07 3.87 -41.00
N PRO A 131 31.98 4.67 -40.90
CA PRO A 131 30.67 4.29 -41.44
C PRO A 131 30.67 4.17 -42.97
N GLU A 132 31.69 4.71 -43.64
CA GLU A 132 31.89 4.58 -45.08
C GLU A 132 32.53 3.25 -45.50
N GLN A 133 32.99 2.42 -44.56
CA GLN A 133 33.68 1.14 -44.83
C GLN A 133 32.88 -0.08 -44.34
N GLY A 134 31.58 0.07 -44.10
CA GLY A 134 30.73 -1.03 -43.63
C GLY A 134 30.06 -1.85 -44.75
N TRP A 135 29.42 -2.94 -44.32
CA TRP A 135 28.55 -3.76 -45.16
C TRP A 135 27.15 -3.86 -44.57
N ALA A 136 26.14 -3.92 -45.42
CA ALA A 136 24.75 -4.06 -45.01
C ALA A 136 24.05 -5.17 -45.78
N ILE A 137 23.18 -5.90 -45.10
CA ILE A 137 22.34 -6.94 -45.70
C ILE A 137 20.96 -6.34 -45.95
N LEU A 138 20.67 -6.07 -47.23
CA LEU A 138 19.51 -5.30 -47.66
C LEU A 138 18.71 -6.09 -48.71
N GLY A 139 17.40 -5.99 -48.68
CA GLY A 139 16.54 -6.62 -49.68
C GLY A 139 15.10 -6.14 -49.62
N PRO A 140 14.27 -6.53 -50.61
CA PRO A 140 12.84 -6.21 -50.60
C PRO A 140 12.09 -6.90 -49.44
N ASN A 141 12.66 -7.98 -48.92
CA ASN A 141 12.23 -8.68 -47.72
C ASN A 141 13.44 -9.39 -47.08
N GLN A 142 13.27 -9.95 -45.87
CA GLN A 142 14.32 -10.67 -45.14
C GLN A 142 14.86 -11.90 -45.89
N GLN A 143 14.05 -12.53 -46.74
CA GLN A 143 14.39 -13.78 -47.44
C GLN A 143 15.21 -13.56 -48.72
N ALA A 144 15.04 -12.40 -49.37
CA ALA A 144 15.75 -11.99 -50.58
C ALA A 144 16.83 -10.94 -50.29
N ALA A 145 17.28 -10.84 -49.04
CA ALA A 145 18.30 -9.88 -48.63
C ALA A 145 19.70 -10.33 -49.11
N ARG A 146 20.48 -9.39 -49.62
CA ARG A 146 21.83 -9.60 -50.14
C ARG A 146 22.81 -8.64 -49.46
N LEU A 147 24.08 -9.03 -49.42
CA LEU A 147 25.15 -8.21 -48.86
C LEU A 147 25.56 -7.13 -49.86
N TYR A 148 25.60 -5.88 -49.41
CA TYR A 148 26.07 -4.72 -50.16
C TYR A 148 27.14 -3.98 -49.38
N ALA A 149 28.17 -3.49 -50.08
CA ALA A 149 29.18 -2.60 -49.52
C ALA A 149 28.75 -1.14 -49.60
N THR A 150 29.23 -0.32 -48.69
CA THR A 150 29.07 1.14 -48.80
C THR A 150 29.59 1.62 -50.16
N GLY A 151 28.81 2.51 -50.79
CA GLY A 151 29.01 3.00 -52.15
C GLY A 151 28.25 2.22 -53.23
N ALA A 152 27.75 1.01 -52.94
CA ALA A 152 27.03 0.18 -53.90
C ALA A 152 25.63 0.71 -54.22
N THR A 153 25.18 0.47 -55.46
CA THR A 153 23.82 0.79 -55.91
C THR A 153 22.91 -0.40 -55.70
N LEU A 154 21.80 -0.18 -55.00
CA LEU A 154 20.74 -1.14 -54.75
C LEU A 154 19.74 -1.16 -55.91
N PRO A 155 18.99 -2.27 -56.07
CA PRO A 155 17.80 -2.30 -56.93
C PRO A 155 16.87 -1.12 -56.60
N GLY A 156 16.21 -0.52 -57.60
CA GLY A 156 15.34 0.64 -57.36
C GLY A 156 16.07 1.98 -57.16
N GLY A 157 17.37 2.05 -57.50
CA GLY A 157 18.12 3.30 -57.69
C GLY A 157 18.60 3.99 -56.41
N ALA A 158 18.57 3.30 -55.27
CA ALA A 158 19.14 3.80 -54.03
C ALA A 158 20.64 3.46 -53.96
N ARG A 159 21.47 4.33 -53.39
CA ARG A 159 22.89 4.09 -53.14
C ARG A 159 23.15 4.03 -51.65
N LEU A 160 23.90 3.03 -51.19
CA LEU A 160 24.32 2.93 -49.79
C LEU A 160 25.45 3.92 -49.55
N ILE A 161 25.26 4.92 -48.68
CA ILE A 161 26.27 5.96 -48.42
C ILE A 161 26.94 5.82 -47.07
N ALA A 162 26.27 5.26 -46.07
CA ALA A 162 26.85 5.01 -44.75
C ALA A 162 26.19 3.81 -44.06
N VAL A 163 26.99 3.04 -43.33
CA VAL A 163 26.55 1.88 -42.54
C VAL A 163 26.92 2.10 -41.08
N TYR A 164 25.90 2.17 -40.23
CA TYR A 164 26.04 2.24 -38.78
C TYR A 164 25.64 0.91 -38.14
N ALA A 165 25.94 0.77 -36.84
CA ALA A 165 25.63 -0.44 -36.10
C ALA A 165 24.11 -0.71 -36.01
N ASP A 166 23.29 0.34 -35.94
CA ASP A 166 21.84 0.25 -35.73
C ASP A 166 21.00 0.69 -36.93
N ARG A 167 21.63 1.30 -37.96
CA ARG A 167 20.95 1.86 -39.13
C ARG A 167 21.87 1.94 -40.34
N VAL A 168 21.30 2.13 -41.52
CA VAL A 168 22.04 2.49 -42.73
C VAL A 168 21.46 3.75 -43.35
N ILE A 169 22.32 4.53 -44.01
CA ILE A 169 21.89 5.71 -44.76
C ILE A 169 21.96 5.39 -46.26
N LEU A 170 20.84 5.59 -46.92
CA LEU A 170 20.65 5.40 -48.35
C LEU A 170 20.47 6.76 -49.01
N GLU A 171 20.90 6.91 -50.25
CA GLU A 171 20.64 8.08 -51.08
C GLU A 171 19.84 7.67 -52.31
N ARG A 172 18.70 8.30 -52.55
CA ARG A 172 17.84 8.05 -53.73
C ARG A 172 17.44 9.38 -54.34
N GLY A 173 17.83 9.63 -55.59
CA GLY A 173 17.49 10.87 -56.28
C GLY A 173 17.94 12.14 -55.55
N GLY A 174 19.10 12.09 -54.86
CA GLY A 174 19.64 13.22 -54.09
C GLY A 174 19.01 13.43 -52.71
N ARG A 175 18.07 12.58 -52.28
CA ARG A 175 17.53 12.56 -50.91
C ARG A 175 18.19 11.47 -50.09
N ARG A 176 18.57 11.79 -48.86
CA ARG A 176 19.10 10.82 -47.88
C ARG A 176 17.95 10.25 -47.06
N GLU A 177 17.96 8.94 -46.88
CA GLU A 177 16.97 8.15 -46.14
C GLU A 177 17.70 7.28 -45.11
N SER A 178 17.16 7.18 -43.88
CA SER A 178 17.71 6.35 -42.82
C SER A 178 16.86 5.10 -42.64
N LEU A 179 17.46 3.91 -42.77
CA LEU A 179 16.80 2.63 -42.56
C LEU A 179 17.34 1.96 -41.30
N LEU A 180 16.50 1.82 -40.27
CA LEU A 180 16.87 1.21 -38.99
C LEU A 180 16.83 -0.32 -39.05
N LEU A 181 17.73 -0.95 -38.29
CA LEU A 181 17.78 -2.39 -38.12
C LEU A 181 16.64 -2.80 -37.17
N PRO A 182 15.70 -3.67 -37.61
CA PRO A 182 14.64 -4.16 -36.73
C PRO A 182 15.27 -4.88 -35.54
N ARG A 183 15.08 -4.33 -34.34
CA ARG A 183 15.52 -5.01 -33.12
C ARG A 183 14.60 -6.20 -32.92
N LEU A 184 15.13 -7.40 -33.14
CA LEU A 184 14.51 -8.62 -32.60
C LEU A 184 14.46 -8.41 -31.09
N SER A 185 13.27 -8.25 -30.54
CA SER A 185 13.02 -8.07 -29.11
C SER A 185 13.43 -9.34 -28.34
N GLY A 186 14.73 -9.52 -28.18
CA GLY A 186 15.38 -10.65 -27.52
C GLY A 186 16.55 -10.20 -26.64
N GLY A 187 16.57 -8.92 -26.24
CA GLY A 187 17.51 -8.37 -25.29
C GLY A 187 16.88 -8.32 -23.91
N ALA A 188 17.45 -9.06 -22.96
CA ALA A 188 17.23 -8.90 -21.54
C ALA A 188 17.18 -7.42 -21.21
N ARG A 189 16.00 -6.96 -20.78
CA ARG A 189 15.81 -5.61 -20.27
C ARG A 189 16.82 -5.46 -19.11
N PRO A 190 17.76 -4.49 -19.14
CA PRO A 190 18.54 -4.21 -17.95
C PRO A 190 17.52 -3.96 -16.84
N LEU A 191 17.61 -4.79 -15.79
CA LEU A 191 16.79 -4.61 -14.60
C LEU A 191 16.97 -3.15 -14.19
N PRO A 192 15.89 -2.36 -14.12
CA PRO A 192 16.01 -1.02 -13.61
C PRO A 192 16.57 -1.15 -12.19
N VAL A 193 17.81 -0.69 -11.97
CA VAL A 193 18.23 -0.30 -10.63
C VAL A 193 17.15 0.67 -10.19
N ALA A 194 16.45 0.32 -9.12
CA ALA A 194 15.25 0.98 -8.65
C ALA A 194 15.47 2.49 -8.55
N ARG A 195 15.12 3.20 -9.63
CA ARG A 195 14.65 4.57 -9.52
C ARG A 195 13.35 4.43 -8.74
N ALA A 196 13.26 5.11 -7.59
CA ALA A 196 12.05 5.19 -6.79
C ALA A 196 10.85 5.21 -7.74
N ALA A 197 9.98 4.21 -7.59
CA ALA A 197 8.86 3.98 -8.48
C ALA A 197 8.14 5.31 -8.72
N PRO A 198 7.74 5.63 -9.98
CA PRO A 198 6.68 6.61 -10.15
C PRO A 198 5.54 6.13 -9.26
N ALA A 199 5.03 7.04 -8.43
CA ALA A 199 3.95 6.78 -7.50
C ALA A 199 2.94 5.83 -8.15
N ALA A 200 2.67 4.72 -7.46
CA ALA A 200 1.71 3.71 -7.89
C ALA A 200 0.53 4.41 -8.55
N ALA A 201 0.16 3.99 -9.77
CA ALA A 201 -1.13 4.34 -10.33
C ALA A 201 -2.15 4.18 -9.20
N PRO A 202 -3.05 5.16 -8.97
CA PRO A 202 -3.92 5.12 -7.82
C PRO A 202 -4.65 3.80 -7.83
N VAL A 203 -4.26 2.90 -6.91
CA VAL A 203 -5.14 1.83 -6.49
C VAL A 203 -6.42 2.58 -6.13
N PRO A 204 -7.56 2.28 -6.78
CA PRO A 204 -8.80 2.93 -6.41
C PRO A 204 -8.91 2.82 -4.89
N PRO A 205 -9.23 3.92 -4.18
CA PRO A 205 -9.33 3.90 -2.73
C PRO A 205 -10.06 2.63 -2.31
N LEU A 206 -9.51 1.86 -1.37
CA LEU A 206 -10.09 0.57 -0.98
C LEU A 206 -11.59 0.69 -0.67
N ASP A 207 -12.04 1.87 -0.24
CA ASP A 207 -13.43 2.23 0.00
C ASP A 207 -14.30 2.14 -1.27
N ASN A 208 -13.79 2.60 -2.43
CA ASN A 208 -14.50 2.51 -3.72
C ASN A 208 -14.65 1.05 -4.17
N VAL A 209 -13.62 0.22 -3.97
CA VAL A 209 -13.68 -1.22 -4.28
C VAL A 209 -14.66 -1.92 -3.35
N ARG A 210 -14.62 -1.61 -2.05
CA ARG A 210 -15.55 -2.17 -1.05
C ARG A 210 -16.99 -1.78 -1.31
N GLU A 211 -17.25 -0.53 -1.71
CA GLU A 211 -18.60 -0.06 -2.02
C GLU A 211 -19.13 -0.68 -3.32
N LEU A 212 -18.30 -0.82 -4.36
CA LEU A 212 -18.68 -1.51 -5.59
C LEU A 212 -18.92 -3.01 -5.36
N LEU A 213 -18.10 -3.66 -4.54
CA LEU A 213 -18.27 -5.06 -4.16
C LEU A 213 -19.50 -5.28 -3.25
N ALA A 214 -19.84 -4.30 -2.41
CA ALA A 214 -21.07 -4.32 -1.60
C ALA A 214 -22.33 -4.16 -2.47
N ARG A 215 -22.25 -3.35 -3.53
CA ARG A 215 -23.36 -3.16 -4.48
C ARG A 215 -23.53 -4.34 -5.44
N ASN A 216 -22.44 -5.02 -5.81
CA ASN A 216 -22.49 -6.21 -6.66
C ASN A 216 -21.45 -7.27 -6.23
N PRO A 217 -21.79 -8.15 -5.28
CA PRO A 217 -20.87 -9.17 -4.75
C PRO A 217 -20.44 -10.21 -5.80
N GLY A 218 -21.12 -10.28 -6.95
CA GLY A 218 -20.79 -11.19 -8.05
C GLY A 218 -19.80 -10.63 -9.07
N ALA A 219 -19.61 -9.30 -9.14
CA ALA A 219 -18.93 -8.64 -10.27
C ALA A 219 -17.51 -9.16 -10.52
N GLY A 220 -16.72 -9.41 -9.46
CA GLY A 220 -15.37 -9.95 -9.61
C GLY A 220 -15.36 -11.39 -10.14
N THR A 221 -16.32 -12.22 -9.72
CA THR A 221 -16.43 -13.63 -10.12
C THR A 221 -17.01 -13.83 -11.52
N GLU A 222 -17.67 -12.81 -12.08
CA GLU A 222 -18.16 -12.83 -13.46
C GLU A 222 -17.02 -12.75 -14.47
N ILE A 223 -15.90 -12.12 -14.10
CA ILE A 223 -14.77 -11.88 -15.00
C ILE A 223 -13.66 -12.91 -14.76
N LEU A 224 -13.29 -13.16 -13.49
CA LEU A 224 -12.20 -14.06 -13.13
C LEU A 224 -12.60 -15.04 -12.02
N ARG A 225 -12.15 -16.28 -12.15
CA ARG A 225 -12.29 -17.33 -11.13
C ARG A 225 -10.91 -17.69 -10.57
N PRO A 226 -10.50 -17.12 -9.43
CA PRO A 226 -9.27 -17.54 -8.76
C PRO A 226 -9.40 -18.93 -8.14
N GLN A 227 -8.33 -19.71 -8.27
CA GLN A 227 -8.14 -20.97 -7.54
C GLN A 227 -6.81 -20.90 -6.79
N PRO A 228 -6.79 -21.07 -5.47
CA PRO A 228 -5.55 -21.03 -4.70
C PRO A 228 -4.65 -22.22 -5.06
N VAL A 229 -3.36 -21.96 -5.21
CA VAL A 229 -2.34 -22.99 -5.47
C VAL A 229 -1.36 -23.00 -4.31
N PHE A 230 -1.23 -24.16 -3.66
CA PHE A 230 -0.32 -24.36 -2.54
C PHE A 230 0.95 -25.09 -2.99
N THR A 231 2.09 -24.76 -2.39
CA THR A 231 3.37 -25.47 -2.60
C THR A 231 4.05 -25.60 -1.25
N GLY A 232 4.40 -26.82 -0.83
CA GLY A 232 4.99 -27.06 0.49
C GLY A 232 4.10 -26.64 1.67
N GLY A 233 2.77 -26.64 1.50
CA GLY A 233 1.83 -26.20 2.53
C GLY A 233 1.63 -24.69 2.64
N GLN A 234 2.36 -23.88 1.87
CA GLN A 234 2.20 -22.43 1.80
C GLN A 234 1.45 -22.01 0.53
N LEU A 235 0.65 -20.94 0.61
CA LEU A 235 -0.01 -20.38 -0.55
C LEU A 235 1.05 -19.77 -1.47
N ARG A 236 1.14 -20.30 -2.70
CA ARG A 236 2.05 -19.79 -3.73
C ARG A 236 1.42 -18.66 -4.55
N GLY A 237 0.10 -18.67 -4.67
CA GLY A 237 -0.66 -17.68 -5.44
C GLY A 237 -1.98 -18.21 -5.95
N TYR A 238 -2.52 -17.55 -6.98
CA TYR A 238 -3.84 -17.85 -7.53
C TYR A 238 -3.77 -18.19 -9.02
N ARG A 239 -4.27 -19.38 -9.38
CA ARG A 239 -4.50 -19.75 -10.77
C ARG A 239 -5.79 -19.11 -11.26
N LEU A 240 -5.73 -18.39 -12.37
CA LEU A 240 -6.86 -17.65 -12.90
C LEU A 240 -7.54 -18.39 -14.04
N TYR A 241 -8.85 -18.45 -13.99
CA TYR A 241 -9.70 -18.93 -15.07
C TYR A 241 -10.72 -17.88 -15.47
N PRO A 242 -11.16 -17.86 -16.74
CA PRO A 242 -12.22 -16.94 -17.15
C PRO A 242 -13.54 -17.28 -16.45
N GLY A 243 -14.28 -16.23 -16.06
CA GLY A 243 -15.64 -16.34 -15.56
C GLY A 243 -16.69 -16.43 -16.68
N ARG A 244 -17.86 -15.83 -16.44
CA ARG A 244 -18.95 -15.71 -17.44
C ARG A 244 -18.54 -14.82 -18.61
N ASN A 245 -17.81 -13.73 -18.34
CA ASN A 245 -17.38 -12.75 -19.34
C ASN A 245 -15.96 -13.04 -19.86
N ARG A 246 -15.83 -14.07 -20.70
CA ARG A 246 -14.53 -14.49 -21.26
C ARG A 246 -13.82 -13.41 -22.09
N GLN A 247 -14.59 -12.54 -22.75
CA GLN A 247 -14.06 -11.44 -23.57
C GLN A 247 -13.28 -10.44 -22.71
N GLN A 248 -13.83 -10.10 -21.55
CA GLN A 248 -13.19 -9.20 -20.60
C GLN A 248 -11.92 -9.84 -20.00
N PHE A 249 -11.95 -11.13 -19.67
CA PHE A 249 -10.75 -11.84 -19.21
C PHE A 249 -9.60 -11.76 -20.23
N THR A 250 -9.90 -11.94 -21.52
CA THR A 250 -8.89 -11.95 -22.58
C THR A 250 -8.38 -10.54 -22.89
N SER A 251 -9.23 -9.52 -22.80
CA SER A 251 -8.81 -8.12 -23.01
C SER A 251 -7.85 -7.61 -21.95
N LEU A 252 -7.80 -8.24 -20.78
CA LEU A 252 -6.80 -7.98 -19.74
C LEU A 252 -5.42 -8.60 -20.08
N GLY A 253 -5.27 -9.30 -21.20
CA GLY A 253 -4.01 -9.96 -21.59
C GLY A 253 -3.70 -11.24 -20.80
N LEU A 254 -4.69 -11.72 -20.03
CA LEU A 254 -4.60 -12.94 -19.24
C LEU A 254 -4.93 -14.18 -20.09
N GLN A 255 -4.30 -15.29 -19.74
CA GLN A 255 -4.56 -16.60 -20.33
C GLN A 255 -5.16 -17.55 -19.28
N PRO A 256 -6.10 -18.44 -19.69
CA PRO A 256 -6.64 -19.43 -18.78
C PRO A 256 -5.53 -20.31 -18.22
N GLY A 257 -5.47 -20.40 -16.89
CA GLY A 257 -4.45 -21.16 -16.19
C GLY A 257 -3.21 -20.38 -15.80
N ASP A 258 -3.13 -19.07 -16.05
CA ASP A 258 -2.07 -18.21 -15.51
C ASP A 258 -2.02 -18.28 -13.98
N LEU A 259 -0.84 -18.46 -13.40
CA LEU A 259 -0.62 -18.45 -11.95
C LEU A 259 -0.09 -17.09 -11.50
N VAL A 260 -0.93 -16.27 -10.88
CA VAL A 260 -0.49 -14.98 -10.32
C VAL A 260 0.19 -15.21 -8.98
N THR A 261 1.40 -14.68 -8.83
CA THR A 261 2.21 -14.76 -7.61
C THR A 261 2.36 -13.42 -6.91
N ALA A 262 2.20 -12.30 -7.64
CA ALA A 262 2.20 -10.97 -7.06
C ALA A 262 1.34 -9.97 -7.85
N ILE A 263 0.82 -8.97 -7.16
CA ILE A 263 0.06 -7.83 -7.72
C ILE A 263 0.75 -6.55 -7.26
N ASN A 264 1.12 -5.67 -8.19
CA ASN A 264 1.86 -4.43 -7.92
C ASN A 264 3.15 -4.65 -7.09
N GLY A 265 3.78 -5.81 -7.26
CA GLY A 265 4.97 -6.22 -6.50
C GLY A 265 4.68 -6.79 -5.10
N ALA A 266 3.42 -6.76 -4.63
CA ALA A 266 3.02 -7.41 -3.38
C ALA A 266 2.73 -8.90 -3.63
N PRO A 267 3.36 -9.83 -2.89
CA PRO A 267 3.12 -11.26 -3.04
C PRO A 267 1.67 -11.64 -2.64
N LEU A 268 1.16 -12.69 -3.27
CA LEU A 268 -0.16 -13.28 -2.99
C LEU A 268 -0.02 -14.52 -2.08
N ASP A 269 0.73 -14.38 -1.00
CA ASP A 269 1.00 -15.42 0.00
C ASP A 269 -0.03 -15.44 1.14
N ASP A 270 -0.81 -14.37 1.31
CA ASP A 270 -1.95 -14.30 2.23
C ASP A 270 -3.28 -14.58 1.50
N PRO A 271 -4.09 -15.55 1.97
CA PRO A 271 -5.37 -15.87 1.34
C PRO A 271 -6.37 -14.72 1.30
N ASN A 272 -6.49 -13.97 2.40
CA ASN A 272 -7.50 -12.93 2.56
C ASN A 272 -7.14 -11.70 1.72
N ARG A 273 -5.90 -11.22 1.86
CA ARG A 273 -5.43 -10.04 1.11
C ARG A 273 -5.31 -10.32 -0.39
N GLY A 274 -4.95 -11.55 -0.76
CA GLY A 274 -4.80 -11.90 -2.16
C GLY A 274 -6.11 -11.94 -2.92
N LEU A 275 -7.18 -12.46 -2.31
CA LEU A 275 -8.52 -12.42 -2.91
C LEU A 275 -9.04 -10.98 -3.04
N GLU A 276 -8.85 -10.14 -2.02
CA GLU A 276 -9.27 -8.73 -2.06
C GLU A 276 -8.57 -7.96 -3.19
N ALA A 277 -7.25 -8.11 -3.32
CA ALA A 277 -6.46 -7.45 -4.36
C ALA A 277 -6.91 -7.88 -5.77
N LEU A 278 -7.21 -9.17 -5.96
CA LEU A 278 -7.65 -9.70 -7.24
C LEU A 278 -9.10 -9.29 -7.58
N GLN A 279 -9.99 -9.24 -6.58
CA GLN A 279 -11.36 -8.74 -6.76
C GLN A 279 -11.36 -7.26 -7.10
N GLY A 280 -10.51 -6.45 -6.46
CA GLY A 280 -10.35 -5.04 -6.80
C GLY A 280 -9.84 -4.81 -8.22
N LEU A 281 -8.94 -5.67 -8.70
CA LEU A 281 -8.53 -5.64 -10.10
C LEU A 281 -9.71 -5.91 -11.05
N ALA A 282 -10.52 -6.93 -10.75
CA ALA A 282 -11.65 -7.33 -11.58
C ALA A 282 -12.70 -6.22 -11.79
N ILE A 283 -12.88 -5.35 -10.80
CA ILE A 283 -14.00 -4.40 -10.73
C ILE A 283 -13.65 -3.03 -11.37
N GLY A 284 -12.43 -2.86 -11.89
CA GLY A 284 -12.03 -1.64 -12.61
C GLY A 284 -10.69 -1.04 -12.18
N GLY A 285 -9.83 -1.80 -11.51
CA GLY A 285 -8.48 -1.36 -11.17
C GLY A 285 -7.49 -1.52 -12.33
N ALA A 286 -6.40 -0.76 -12.28
CA ALA A 286 -5.20 -1.05 -13.05
C ALA A 286 -4.14 -1.64 -12.12
N ALA A 287 -3.48 -2.73 -12.54
CA ALA A 287 -2.41 -3.36 -11.77
C ALA A 287 -1.38 -4.04 -12.66
N THR A 288 -0.16 -4.17 -12.14
CA THR A 288 0.87 -5.01 -12.75
C THR A 288 0.90 -6.37 -12.05
N LEU A 289 0.64 -7.43 -12.80
CA LEU A 289 0.63 -8.80 -12.31
C LEU A 289 1.97 -9.47 -12.61
N THR A 290 2.50 -10.19 -11.63
CA THR A 290 3.59 -11.15 -11.84
C THR A 290 2.97 -12.54 -11.96
N ILE A 291 3.03 -13.13 -13.14
CA ILE A 291 2.41 -14.41 -13.47
C ILE A 291 3.45 -15.46 -13.83
N ASP A 292 3.17 -16.71 -13.51
CA ASP A 292 3.83 -17.89 -14.06
C ASP A 292 2.93 -18.47 -15.16
N ARG A 293 3.38 -18.33 -16.41
CA ARG A 293 2.71 -18.82 -17.60
C ARG A 293 3.56 -19.91 -18.22
N ASN A 294 3.07 -21.16 -18.18
CA ASN A 294 3.78 -22.33 -18.67
C ASN A 294 5.19 -22.53 -18.07
N GLY A 295 5.39 -22.17 -16.79
CA GLY A 295 6.69 -22.27 -16.10
C GLY A 295 7.59 -21.05 -16.29
N GLN A 296 7.16 -20.03 -17.04
CA GLN A 296 7.91 -18.79 -17.23
C GLN A 296 7.29 -17.63 -16.45
N VAL A 297 8.11 -16.93 -15.67
CA VAL A 297 7.68 -15.74 -14.94
C VAL A 297 7.61 -14.55 -15.90
N GLN A 298 6.44 -13.90 -15.96
CA GLN A 298 6.17 -12.76 -16.83
C GLN A 298 5.44 -11.66 -16.03
N GLN A 299 5.66 -10.40 -16.41
CA GLN A 299 4.88 -9.27 -15.90
C GLN A 299 3.83 -8.86 -16.94
N VAL A 300 2.58 -8.73 -16.51
CA VAL A 300 1.45 -8.32 -17.35
C VAL A 300 0.78 -7.10 -16.70
N SER A 301 0.74 -5.98 -17.42
CA SER A 301 -0.02 -4.81 -17.00
C SER A 301 -1.47 -4.98 -17.42
N VAL A 302 -2.37 -4.90 -16.44
CA VAL A 302 -3.80 -5.10 -16.60
C VAL A 302 -4.50 -3.80 -16.27
N ASP A 303 -5.39 -3.35 -17.15
CA ASP A 303 -6.27 -2.19 -16.92
C ASP A 303 -7.71 -2.64 -17.12
N ALA A 304 -8.45 -2.79 -16.02
CA ALA A 304 -9.85 -3.19 -16.07
C ALA A 304 -10.81 -2.01 -16.27
N SER A 305 -10.36 -0.76 -16.07
CA SER A 305 -11.15 0.45 -16.33
C SER A 305 -11.34 0.73 -17.82
N ALA A 306 -10.41 0.31 -18.68
CA ALA A 306 -10.57 0.33 -20.13
C ALA A 306 -11.65 -0.64 -20.66
N VAL A 307 -12.15 -1.54 -19.80
CA VAL A 307 -13.12 -2.59 -20.14
C VAL A 307 -14.51 -2.29 -19.55
N ALA A 308 -14.82 -0.99 -19.36
CA ALA A 308 -16.16 -0.54 -18.99
C ALA A 308 -17.20 -1.21 -19.93
N PRO A 309 -18.36 -1.64 -19.39
CA PRO A 309 -19.38 -2.28 -20.20
C PRO A 309 -19.77 -1.33 -21.33
N GLN A 310 -19.44 -1.71 -22.56
CA GLN A 310 -20.20 -1.24 -23.71
C GLN A 310 -21.61 -1.74 -23.44
N THR A 311 -22.45 -0.85 -22.89
CA THR A 311 -23.89 -1.01 -22.87
C THR A 311 -24.28 -1.41 -24.28
N ALA A 312 -24.68 -2.67 -24.44
CA ALA A 312 -25.36 -3.12 -25.64
C ALA A 312 -26.45 -2.07 -25.95
N PRO A 313 -26.54 -1.57 -27.20
CA PRO A 313 -27.64 -0.70 -27.57
C PRO A 313 -28.94 -1.39 -27.15
N ALA A 314 -29.74 -0.67 -26.37
CA ALA A 314 -31.08 -1.09 -26.03
C ALA A 314 -31.79 -1.53 -27.31
N ASP A 315 -32.33 -2.74 -27.25
CA ASP A 315 -33.40 -3.30 -28.07
C ASP A 315 -34.02 -2.26 -29.00
N ASN A 316 -33.57 -2.23 -30.25
CA ASN A 316 -34.23 -1.44 -31.29
C ASN A 316 -35.44 -2.29 -31.70
N PRO A 317 -36.69 -1.92 -31.35
CA PRO A 317 -37.83 -2.72 -31.74
C PRO A 317 -37.83 -2.77 -33.26
N VAL A 318 -37.83 -3.99 -33.79
CA VAL A 318 -37.95 -4.26 -35.22
C VAL A 318 -39.24 -3.60 -35.70
N GLN A 319 -39.12 -2.44 -36.32
CA GLN A 319 -40.20 -1.80 -37.05
C GLN A 319 -40.52 -2.73 -38.23
N MET A 320 -41.60 -3.52 -38.11
CA MET A 320 -42.14 -4.26 -39.24
C MET A 320 -42.50 -3.25 -40.34
N PRO A 321 -42.08 -3.44 -41.60
CA PRO A 321 -42.56 -2.62 -42.69
C PRO A 321 -44.06 -2.87 -42.85
N SER A 322 -44.85 -1.82 -42.68
CA SER A 322 -46.24 -1.76 -43.11
C SER A 322 -46.29 -2.08 -44.61
N LEU A 323 -46.90 -3.22 -44.95
CA LEU A 323 -47.31 -3.56 -46.30
C LEU A 323 -48.40 -2.57 -46.71
N ASP A 324 -47.99 -1.54 -47.45
CA ASP A 324 -48.87 -0.68 -48.23
C ASP A 324 -49.32 -1.52 -49.45
N VAL A 325 -50.51 -2.11 -49.35
CA VAL A 325 -51.23 -2.66 -50.51
C VAL A 325 -52.20 -1.57 -50.94
N ALA A 326 -51.71 -0.71 -51.82
CA ALA A 326 -52.54 0.18 -52.63
C ALA A 326 -53.32 -0.64 -53.66
N GLU A 327 -54.62 -0.33 -53.72
CA GLU A 327 -55.62 -0.48 -54.79
C GLU A 327 -55.43 -1.52 -55.91
#